data_AF-A0A0D2K9T6-F1
#
_entry.id   AF-A0A0D2K9T6-F1
#
_cell.length_a   1.000
_cell.length_b   1.000
_cell.length_c   1.000
_cell.angle_alpha   90.00
_cell.angle_beta   90.00
_cell.angle_gamma   90.00
#
_symmetry.space_group_name_H-M   'P 1'
#
loop_
_entity.id
_entity.type
_entity.pdbx_description
1 polymer ?
#
loop_
_entity_poly.entity_id
_entity_poly.type
_entity_poly.pdbx_seq_one_letter_code
_entity_poly.pdbx_strand_id
1 'polypeptide(L)'
;MKVKVINRDEEAFTRERSNDLKKVHRNYDPDLHQFTKAHEYARALNAAKLDRVFAKPFVCALPHGDGITALARNPRRLNSLVAGSADGDIRIWDVPGERALRRLVGHSGAVRGIGFAPDGETCVSAGADASAKLWKVPYAPFEAGDVCAETGPVLEFQGKHAFRGVDHHWGRQTFATAGAVVELWDHGRSEPVGSFTWGSDSVVSVRFNP
;
A
#
# COMPACT_ATOMS: atom_id res chain seq x y z
N MET A 1 41.63 6.18 66.36
CA MET A 1 40.25 6.41 65.88
C MET A 1 40.34 6.62 64.37
N LYS A 2 39.66 5.79 63.54
CA LYS A 2 39.67 5.96 62.07
C LYS A 2 38.44 6.76 61.67
N VAL A 3 38.64 7.94 61.09
CA VAL A 3 37.56 8.79 60.58
C VAL A 3 37.60 8.74 59.05
N LYS A 4 36.45 8.49 58.41
CA LYS A 4 36.29 8.52 56.96
C LYS A 4 35.10 9.40 56.59
N VAL A 5 35.27 10.24 55.58
CA VAL A 5 34.27 11.18 55.08
C VAL A 5 34.09 10.95 53.57
N ILE A 6 32.97 11.40 53.00
CA ILE A 6 32.75 11.39 51.56
C ILE A 6 33.78 12.32 50.90
N ASN A 7 34.66 11.77 50.09
CA ASN A 7 35.57 12.52 49.23
C ASN A 7 35.07 12.40 47.78
N ARG A 8 34.79 13.52 47.12
CA ARG A 8 34.41 13.57 45.71
C ARG A 8 35.57 14.15 44.92
N ASP A 9 36.03 13.42 43.92
CA ASP A 9 37.10 13.85 43.01
C ASP A 9 36.49 14.59 41.81
N GLU A 10 36.83 15.87 41.66
CA GLU A 10 36.24 16.73 40.62
C GLU A 10 36.54 16.22 39.21
N GLU A 11 37.71 15.62 38.97
CA GLU A 11 38.05 15.03 37.66
C GLU A 11 37.13 13.86 37.27
N ALA A 12 36.57 13.17 38.26
CA ALA A 12 35.66 12.04 38.05
C ALA A 12 34.21 12.46 37.74
N PHE A 13 33.81 13.69 38.12
CA PHE A 13 32.46 14.23 37.93
C PHE A 13 32.37 15.34 36.88
N THR A 14 33.46 16.09 36.67
CA THR A 14 33.57 17.15 35.66
C THR A 14 34.86 16.97 34.88
N ARG A 15 34.76 16.62 33.59
CA ARG A 15 35.91 16.50 32.69
C ARG A 15 36.07 17.79 31.88
N GLU A 16 37.30 18.28 31.79
CA GLU A 16 37.65 19.61 31.24
C GLU A 16 37.65 19.74 29.70
N ARG A 17 37.18 18.74 28.94
CA ARG A 17 37.12 18.83 27.47
C ARG A 17 35.75 19.29 26.98
N SER A 18 35.73 20.35 26.17
CA SER A 18 34.52 21.04 25.69
C SER A 18 33.51 20.18 24.91
N ASN A 19 33.92 19.02 24.39
CA ASN A 19 33.08 18.14 23.57
C ASN A 19 32.72 16.79 24.24
N ASP A 20 33.08 16.57 25.50
CA ASP A 20 32.74 15.32 26.22
C ASP A 20 31.41 15.45 26.96
N LEU A 21 30.55 14.42 26.83
CA LEU A 21 29.30 14.33 27.58
C LEU A 21 29.58 14.13 29.07
N LYS A 22 28.94 14.91 29.94
CA LYS A 22 29.04 14.76 31.40
C LYS A 22 28.61 13.35 31.82
N LYS A 23 29.42 12.69 32.64
CA LYS A 23 29.13 11.36 33.17
C LYS A 23 27.97 11.43 34.17
N VAL A 24 26.87 10.74 33.86
CA VAL A 24 25.70 10.65 34.74
C VAL A 24 25.84 9.43 35.65
N HIS A 25 26.13 9.67 36.93
CA HIS A 25 26.14 8.63 37.95
C HIS A 25 24.70 8.29 38.36
N ARG A 26 24.36 7.00 38.42
CA ARG A 26 23.03 6.51 38.78
C ARG A 26 23.12 5.68 40.05
N ASN A 27 22.23 5.95 41.00
CA ASN A 27 21.97 5.09 42.16
C ASN A 27 20.52 4.64 42.05
N TYR A 28 20.22 3.35 42.23
CA TYR A 28 18.87 2.78 42.02
C TYR A 28 18.13 2.46 43.33
N ASP A 29 18.61 3.00 44.45
CA ASP A 29 17.94 2.91 45.74
C ASP A 29 16.49 3.46 45.65
N PRO A 30 15.45 2.66 45.97
CA PRO A 30 14.05 3.10 45.93
C PRO A 30 13.77 4.33 46.80
N ASP A 31 14.53 4.52 47.89
CA ASP A 31 14.36 5.66 48.79
C ASP A 31 14.77 6.99 48.14
N LEU A 32 15.65 6.94 47.13
CA LEU A 32 16.06 8.08 46.31
C LEU A 32 15.12 8.33 45.12
N HIS A 33 14.31 7.34 44.72
CA HIS A 33 13.37 7.40 43.59
C HIS A 33 11.92 7.26 44.04
N GLN A 34 11.47 8.20 44.87
CA GLN A 34 10.12 8.17 45.43
C GLN A 34 9.03 8.38 44.35
N PHE A 35 7.82 7.89 44.61
CA PHE A 35 6.62 8.05 43.76
C PHE A 35 6.70 7.43 42.36
N THR A 36 7.38 6.30 42.18
CA THR A 36 7.54 5.61 40.88
C THR A 36 6.22 5.46 40.11
N LYS A 37 5.17 4.92 40.74
CA LYS A 37 3.86 4.73 40.12
C LYS A 37 3.19 6.02 39.66
N ALA A 38 3.31 7.11 40.43
CA ALA A 38 2.71 8.39 40.05
C ALA A 38 3.47 9.04 38.88
N HIS A 39 4.80 8.93 38.87
CA HIS A 39 5.62 9.37 37.74
C HIS A 39 5.30 8.57 36.46
N GLU A 40 5.17 7.25 36.56
CA GLU A 40 4.79 6.40 35.43
C GLU A 40 3.38 6.71 34.92
N TYR A 41 2.42 6.91 35.83
CA TYR A 41 1.07 7.34 35.46
C TYR A 41 1.08 8.67 34.71
N ALA A 42 1.81 9.67 35.21
CA ALA A 42 1.93 10.97 34.54
C ALA A 42 2.60 10.85 33.17
N ARG A 43 3.65 10.01 33.05
CA ARG A 43 4.29 9.71 31.76
C ARG A 43 3.34 9.03 30.78
N ALA A 44 2.56 8.05 31.22
CA ALA A 44 1.58 7.36 30.40
C ALA A 44 0.45 8.31 29.96
N LEU A 45 -0.05 9.14 30.87
CA LEU A 45 -1.05 10.16 30.58
C LEU A 45 -0.53 11.17 29.54
N ASN A 46 0.71 11.63 29.70
CA ASN A 46 1.35 12.53 28.75
C ASN A 46 1.59 11.84 27.40
N ALA A 47 2.00 10.57 27.37
CA ALA A 47 2.15 9.80 26.14
C ALA A 47 0.82 9.69 25.38
N ALA A 48 -0.29 9.38 26.07
CA ALA A 48 -1.61 9.31 25.46
C ALA A 48 -2.11 10.67 24.96
N LYS A 49 -1.81 11.75 25.68
CA LYS A 49 -2.08 13.12 25.20
C LYS A 49 -1.26 13.46 23.96
N LEU A 50 0.03 13.11 23.95
CA LEU A 50 0.91 13.34 22.81
C LEU A 50 0.48 12.53 21.58
N ASP A 51 0.05 11.28 21.76
CA ASP A 51 -0.47 10.44 20.67
C ASP A 51 -1.66 11.12 19.97
N ARG A 52 -2.60 11.68 20.73
CA ARG A 52 -3.71 12.48 20.18
C ARG A 52 -3.26 13.75 19.47
N VAL A 53 -2.21 14.42 19.96
CA VAL A 53 -1.65 15.63 19.33
C VAL A 53 -0.92 15.30 18.03
N PHE A 54 -0.26 14.14 17.97
CA PHE A 54 0.50 13.68 16.82
C PHE A 54 -0.30 12.82 15.83
N ALA A 55 -1.56 12.48 16.15
CA ALA A 55 -2.48 11.81 15.26
C ALA A 55 -2.85 12.70 14.05
N LYS A 56 -1.95 12.74 13.08
CA LYS A 56 -2.11 13.37 11.76
C LYS A 56 -2.12 12.25 10.71
N PRO A 57 -3.23 11.50 10.58
CA PRO A 57 -3.28 10.27 9.79
C PRO A 57 -3.27 10.51 8.27
N PHE A 58 -3.70 11.70 7.83
CA PHE A 58 -3.70 12.06 6.42
C PHE A 58 -2.29 12.41 5.96
N VAL A 59 -1.75 11.62 5.02
CA VAL A 59 -0.43 11.85 4.42
C VAL A 59 -0.59 12.59 3.10
N CYS A 60 -1.33 12.01 2.14
CA CYS A 60 -1.51 12.58 0.81
C CYS A 60 -2.81 12.09 0.14
N ALA A 61 -3.15 12.68 -1.00
CA ALA A 61 -4.24 12.26 -1.87
C ALA A 61 -3.75 12.15 -3.32
N LEU A 62 -4.16 11.09 -4.01
CA LEU A 62 -3.81 10.82 -5.41
C LEU A 62 -5.07 10.99 -6.29
N PRO A 63 -5.24 12.15 -6.95
CA PRO A 63 -6.51 12.53 -7.55
C PRO A 63 -6.79 11.85 -8.90
N HIS A 64 -8.06 11.54 -9.14
CA HIS A 64 -8.63 11.10 -10.42
C HIS A 64 -9.72 12.07 -10.89
N GLY A 65 -10.14 11.94 -12.15
CA GLY A 65 -11.18 12.80 -12.73
C GLY A 65 -12.58 12.50 -12.20
N ASP A 66 -12.84 11.25 -11.83
CA ASP A 66 -14.10 10.77 -11.25
C ASP A 66 -13.82 9.81 -10.07
N GLY A 67 -14.87 9.25 -9.48
CA GLY A 67 -14.79 8.34 -8.33
C GLY A 67 -13.94 7.10 -8.61
N ILE A 68 -12.98 6.83 -7.74
CA ILE A 68 -12.15 5.63 -7.78
C ILE A 68 -13.03 4.43 -7.39
N THR A 69 -13.12 3.45 -8.29
CA THR A 69 -13.98 2.26 -8.14
C THR A 69 -13.17 0.99 -7.93
N ALA A 70 -11.92 0.96 -8.37
CA ALA A 70 -11.02 -0.18 -8.20
C ALA A 70 -9.62 0.27 -7.77
N LEU A 71 -8.98 -0.53 -6.92
CA LEU A 71 -7.63 -0.30 -6.43
C LEU A 71 -6.89 -1.64 -6.32
N ALA A 72 -5.64 -1.67 -6.75
CA ALA A 72 -4.77 -2.82 -6.58
C ALA A 72 -3.34 -2.39 -6.27
N ARG A 73 -2.72 -3.05 -5.29
CA ARG A 73 -1.31 -2.85 -4.94
C ARG A 73 -0.45 -3.84 -5.70
N ASN A 74 0.72 -3.39 -6.15
CA ASN A 74 1.71 -4.30 -6.72
C ASN A 74 2.24 -5.27 -5.63
N PRO A 75 2.20 -6.60 -5.86
CA PRO A 75 2.63 -7.58 -4.86
C PRO A 75 4.14 -7.54 -4.61
N ARG A 76 4.95 -7.17 -5.61
CA ARG A 76 6.42 -7.12 -5.49
C ARG A 76 6.96 -5.75 -5.12
N ARG A 77 6.24 -4.67 -5.45
CA ARG A 77 6.71 -3.29 -5.27
C ARG A 77 5.84 -2.55 -4.27
N LEU A 78 6.46 -1.96 -3.26
CA LEU A 78 5.75 -1.20 -2.22
C LEU A 78 5.22 0.14 -2.74
N ASN A 79 5.94 0.77 -3.66
CA ASN A 79 5.69 2.16 -4.05
C ASN A 79 4.68 2.30 -5.19
N SER A 80 4.29 1.19 -5.83
CA SER A 80 3.43 1.21 -7.02
C SER A 80 2.01 0.77 -6.69
N LEU A 81 1.06 1.63 -7.04
CA LEU A 81 -0.38 1.43 -6.84
C LEU A 81 -1.11 1.64 -8.17
N VAL A 82 -2.13 0.86 -8.45
CA VAL A 82 -2.97 1.05 -9.64
C VAL A 82 -4.38 1.34 -9.18
N ALA A 83 -4.94 2.42 -9.70
CA ALA A 83 -6.28 2.89 -9.37
C ALA A 83 -7.08 3.07 -10.65
N GLY A 84 -8.30 2.52 -10.67
CA GLY A 84 -9.26 2.63 -11.75
C GLY A 84 -10.45 3.49 -11.33
N SER A 85 -10.90 4.34 -12.24
CA SER A 85 -11.96 5.32 -12.04
C SER A 85 -13.23 4.91 -12.79
N ALA A 86 -14.36 5.50 -12.37
CA ALA A 86 -15.67 5.28 -12.98
C ALA A 86 -15.77 5.83 -14.42
N ASP A 87 -14.92 6.80 -14.78
CA ASP A 87 -14.79 7.35 -16.13
C ASP A 87 -14.01 6.44 -17.10
N GLY A 88 -13.48 5.31 -16.63
CA GLY A 88 -12.65 4.40 -17.43
C GLY A 88 -11.14 4.69 -17.36
N ASP A 89 -10.74 5.77 -16.68
CA ASP A 89 -9.33 6.12 -16.50
C ASP A 89 -8.67 5.17 -15.49
N ILE A 90 -7.52 4.59 -15.87
CA ILE A 90 -6.70 3.81 -14.97
C ILE A 90 -5.34 4.48 -14.86
N ARG A 91 -4.89 4.74 -13.65
CA ARG A 91 -3.58 5.35 -13.40
C ARG A 91 -2.71 4.45 -12.56
N ILE A 92 -1.45 4.36 -12.97
CA ILE A 92 -0.38 3.77 -12.17
C ILE A 92 0.25 4.91 -11.40
N TRP A 93 0.35 4.78 -10.09
CA TRP A 93 0.85 5.79 -9.17
C TRP A 93 2.17 5.36 -8.55
N ASP A 94 3.02 6.36 -8.35
CA ASP A 94 4.18 6.31 -7.46
C ASP A 94 3.79 6.99 -6.15
N VAL A 95 3.65 6.21 -5.08
CA VAL A 95 3.14 6.72 -3.80
C VAL A 95 4.11 7.70 -3.13
N PRO A 96 5.42 7.46 -3.04
CA PRO A 96 6.37 8.42 -2.45
C PRO A 96 6.53 9.70 -3.27
N GLY A 97 6.43 9.61 -4.60
CA GLY A 97 6.53 10.76 -5.51
C GLY A 97 5.22 11.51 -5.71
N GLU A 98 4.11 11.01 -5.14
CA GLU A 98 2.74 11.54 -5.28
C GLU A 98 2.34 11.85 -6.74
N ARG A 99 2.88 11.06 -7.68
CA ARG A 99 2.74 11.31 -9.12
C ARG A 99 2.22 10.10 -9.87
N ALA A 100 1.43 10.37 -10.91
CA ALA A 100 1.03 9.35 -11.85
C ALA A 100 2.23 8.98 -12.74
N LEU A 101 2.55 7.70 -12.81
CA LEU A 101 3.61 7.13 -13.65
C LEU A 101 3.13 6.79 -15.05
N ARG A 102 1.85 6.49 -15.21
CA ARG A 102 1.19 6.22 -16.49
C ARG A 102 -0.30 6.41 -16.38
N ARG A 103 -0.88 6.75 -17.52
CA ARG A 103 -2.32 6.69 -17.75
C ARG A 103 -2.62 5.54 -18.72
N LEU A 104 -3.48 4.62 -18.33
CA LEU A 104 -3.89 3.47 -19.11
C LEU A 104 -5.28 3.76 -19.67
N VAL A 105 -5.33 4.09 -20.96
CA VAL A 105 -6.56 4.50 -21.65
C VAL A 105 -6.99 3.33 -22.53
N GLY A 106 -8.25 2.92 -22.41
CA GLY A 106 -8.78 1.84 -23.24
C GLY A 106 -10.14 1.29 -22.81
N HIS A 107 -10.55 1.52 -21.57
CA HIS A 107 -11.92 1.24 -21.14
C HIS A 107 -12.86 2.38 -21.53
N SER A 108 -14.04 2.04 -22.04
CA SER A 108 -15.08 3.01 -22.40
C SER A 108 -16.12 3.24 -21.30
N GLY A 109 -16.02 2.48 -20.20
CA GLY A 109 -16.88 2.63 -19.03
C GLY A 109 -16.13 2.30 -17.73
N ALA A 110 -16.88 2.33 -16.62
CA ALA A 110 -16.32 2.18 -15.28
C ALA A 110 -15.47 0.92 -15.10
N VAL A 111 -14.27 1.09 -14.55
CA VAL A 111 -13.34 0.01 -14.22
C VAL A 111 -13.71 -0.57 -12.87
N ARG A 112 -14.27 -1.77 -12.86
CA ARG A 112 -14.86 -2.36 -11.64
C ARG A 112 -13.92 -3.26 -10.87
N GLY A 113 -12.87 -3.75 -11.52
CA GLY A 113 -11.86 -4.55 -10.86
C GLY A 113 -10.50 -4.37 -11.48
N ILE A 114 -9.48 -4.48 -10.65
CA ILE A 114 -8.07 -4.54 -11.05
C ILE A 114 -7.41 -5.66 -10.23
N GLY A 115 -6.67 -6.52 -10.91
CA GLY A 115 -5.87 -7.60 -10.31
C GLY A 115 -4.43 -7.52 -10.78
N PHE A 116 -3.49 -7.81 -9.88
CA PHE A 116 -2.06 -7.87 -10.21
C PHE A 116 -1.62 -9.32 -10.41
N ALA A 117 -0.83 -9.54 -11.45
CA ALA A 117 -0.06 -10.76 -11.54
C ALA A 117 1.04 -10.78 -10.45
N PRO A 118 1.43 -11.98 -9.99
CA PRO A 118 2.49 -12.18 -8.98
C PRO A 118 3.87 -11.70 -9.45
N ASP A 119 4.06 -11.49 -10.76
CA ASP A 119 5.29 -10.96 -11.35
C ASP A 119 5.51 -9.47 -11.00
N GLY A 120 4.46 -8.75 -10.62
CA GLY A 120 4.48 -7.31 -10.35
C GLY A 120 4.69 -6.44 -11.61
N GLU A 121 4.63 -7.03 -12.80
CA GLU A 121 4.84 -6.36 -14.08
C GLU A 121 3.58 -6.39 -14.95
N THR A 122 2.66 -7.30 -14.65
CA THR A 122 1.41 -7.45 -15.38
C THR A 122 0.24 -7.13 -14.46
N CYS A 123 -0.73 -6.36 -14.96
CA CYS A 123 -2.01 -6.19 -14.30
C CYS A 123 -3.18 -6.40 -15.27
N VAL A 124 -4.32 -6.79 -14.72
CA VAL A 124 -5.56 -7.02 -15.47
C VAL A 124 -6.63 -6.09 -14.90
N SER A 125 -7.32 -5.37 -15.78
CA SER A 125 -8.52 -4.61 -15.42
C SER A 125 -9.74 -5.23 -16.07
N ALA A 126 -10.89 -5.10 -15.42
CA ALA A 126 -12.18 -5.51 -15.95
C ALA A 126 -13.24 -4.45 -15.72
N GLY A 127 -14.03 -4.15 -16.75
CA GLY A 127 -14.91 -2.99 -16.78
C GLY A 127 -16.38 -3.32 -17.06
N ALA A 128 -17.19 -2.26 -16.97
CA ALA A 128 -18.61 -2.28 -17.36
C ALA A 128 -18.81 -2.41 -18.88
N ASP A 129 -17.76 -2.19 -19.68
CA ASP A 129 -17.74 -2.33 -21.14
C ASP A 129 -17.63 -3.79 -21.63
N ALA A 130 -17.79 -4.76 -20.72
CA ALA A 130 -17.66 -6.19 -20.98
C ALA A 130 -16.28 -6.61 -21.53
N SER A 131 -15.26 -5.78 -21.30
CA SER A 131 -13.88 -6.11 -21.64
C SER A 131 -13.04 -6.34 -20.38
N ALA A 132 -12.10 -7.27 -20.48
CA ALA A 132 -10.96 -7.36 -19.59
C ALA A 132 -9.71 -7.03 -20.38
N LYS A 133 -8.84 -6.17 -19.84
CA LYS A 133 -7.64 -5.68 -20.53
C LYS A 133 -6.42 -5.99 -19.69
N LEU A 134 -5.38 -6.50 -20.36
CA LEU A 134 -4.09 -6.79 -19.75
C LEU A 134 -3.12 -5.64 -20.03
N TRP A 135 -2.43 -5.18 -19.00
CA TRP A 135 -1.50 -4.07 -19.09
C TRP A 135 -0.14 -4.48 -18.57
N LYS A 136 0.89 -3.90 -19.17
CA LYS A 136 2.24 -3.92 -18.62
C LYS A 136 2.42 -2.70 -17.73
N VAL A 137 2.81 -2.95 -16.49
CA VAL A 137 3.14 -1.94 -15.49
C VAL A 137 4.63 -1.64 -15.63
N PRO A 138 5.02 -0.51 -16.25
CA PRO A 138 6.43 -0.19 -16.40
C PRO A 138 7.06 0.01 -15.03
N TYR A 139 8.35 -0.32 -14.93
CA TYR A 139 9.18 0.20 -13.86
C TYR A 139 9.37 1.70 -14.08
N ALA A 140 8.93 2.51 -13.12
CA ALA A 140 9.38 3.89 -13.06
C ALA A 140 10.73 3.92 -12.34
N PRO A 141 11.82 4.31 -13.01
CA PRO A 141 13.04 4.67 -12.31
C PRO A 141 12.76 5.88 -11.40
N PHE A 142 13.56 6.03 -10.35
CA PHE A 142 13.52 7.16 -9.42
C PHE A 142 13.74 8.55 -10.08
N GLU A 143 13.86 8.62 -11.40
CA GLU A 143 14.16 9.85 -12.12
C GLU A 143 12.93 10.78 -12.20
N ALA A 144 13.20 12.07 -12.03
CA ALA A 144 12.24 13.16 -11.90
C ALA A 144 11.70 13.66 -13.26
N GLY A 145 11.35 12.74 -14.16
CA GLY A 145 10.64 13.07 -15.40
C GLY A 145 9.12 12.99 -15.24
N ASP A 146 8.39 13.84 -15.97
CA ASP A 146 6.94 13.71 -16.16
C ASP A 146 6.65 12.49 -17.05
N VAL A 147 6.50 11.33 -16.42
CA VAL A 147 6.03 10.13 -17.13
C VAL A 147 4.51 10.10 -17.02
N CYS A 148 3.81 11.00 -17.70
CA CYS A 148 2.38 10.82 -18.00
C CYS A 148 2.24 10.30 -19.43
N ALA A 149 2.89 9.16 -19.73
CA ALA A 149 2.70 8.51 -21.01
C ALA A 149 1.38 7.73 -20.99
N GLU A 150 0.52 8.00 -21.96
CA GLU A 150 -0.64 7.17 -22.25
C GLU A 150 -0.16 5.82 -22.80
N THR A 151 -0.70 4.72 -22.31
CA THR A 151 -0.34 3.37 -22.76
C THR A 151 -1.60 2.56 -23.01
N GLY A 152 -1.66 1.94 -24.18
CA GLY A 152 -2.74 1.04 -24.58
C GLY A 152 -2.61 -0.36 -23.97
N PRO A 153 -3.68 -1.17 -24.05
CA PRO A 153 -3.67 -2.53 -23.53
C PRO A 153 -2.75 -3.43 -24.36
N VAL A 154 -2.13 -4.42 -23.72
CA VAL A 154 -1.31 -5.44 -24.38
C VAL A 154 -2.19 -6.52 -24.98
N LEU A 155 -3.21 -6.95 -24.24
CA LEU A 155 -4.23 -7.90 -24.67
C LEU A 155 -5.60 -7.40 -24.24
N GLU A 156 -6.61 -7.76 -25.01
CA GLU A 156 -8.00 -7.46 -24.76
C GLU A 156 -8.84 -8.73 -24.88
N PHE A 157 -9.67 -8.97 -23.88
CA PHE A 157 -10.55 -10.12 -23.76
C PHE A 157 -11.98 -9.62 -23.70
N GLN A 158 -12.81 -10.06 -24.64
CA GLN A 158 -14.20 -9.63 -24.74
C GLN A 158 -15.12 -10.69 -24.13
N GLY A 159 -15.85 -10.30 -23.08
CA GLY A 159 -16.90 -11.11 -22.48
C GLY A 159 -18.26 -10.88 -23.13
N LYS A 160 -19.20 -11.79 -22.89
CA LYS A 160 -20.61 -11.63 -23.30
C LYS A 160 -21.36 -10.62 -22.44
N HIS A 161 -20.92 -10.42 -21.20
CA HIS A 161 -21.58 -9.57 -20.21
C HIS A 161 -20.55 -8.66 -19.52
N ALA A 162 -21.05 -7.57 -18.93
CA ALA A 162 -20.24 -6.66 -18.13
C ALA A 162 -19.61 -7.38 -16.93
N PHE A 163 -18.32 -7.10 -16.70
CA PHE A 163 -17.63 -7.63 -15.53
C PHE A 163 -17.88 -6.74 -14.30
N ARG A 164 -17.72 -7.35 -13.12
CA ARG A 164 -17.95 -6.76 -11.80
C ARG A 164 -16.70 -6.79 -10.92
N GLY A 165 -15.79 -7.72 -11.18
CA GLY A 165 -14.52 -7.83 -10.50
C GLY A 165 -13.54 -8.68 -11.30
N VAL A 166 -12.27 -8.64 -10.94
CA VAL A 166 -11.23 -9.48 -11.52
C VAL A 166 -10.14 -9.72 -10.48
N ASP A 167 -9.56 -10.91 -10.54
CA ASP A 167 -8.34 -11.24 -9.80
C ASP A 167 -7.45 -12.15 -10.64
N HIS A 168 -6.14 -12.08 -10.41
CA HIS A 168 -5.16 -12.87 -11.15
C HIS A 168 -4.65 -14.02 -10.28
N HIS A 169 -4.37 -15.17 -10.88
CA HIS A 169 -3.85 -16.33 -10.17
C HIS A 169 -2.35 -16.14 -9.81
N TRP A 170 -1.94 -16.62 -8.64
CA TRP A 170 -0.59 -16.36 -8.08
C TRP A 170 0.57 -17.12 -8.72
N GLY A 171 0.31 -18.14 -9.53
CA GLY A 171 1.37 -18.95 -10.15
C GLY A 171 1.12 -19.37 -11.60
N ARG A 172 0.00 -18.96 -12.19
CA ARG A 172 -0.39 -19.33 -13.56
C ARG A 172 -0.72 -18.06 -14.33
N GLN A 173 -0.57 -18.08 -15.65
CA GLN A 173 -0.94 -16.96 -16.54
C GLN A 173 -2.47 -16.90 -16.75
N THR A 174 -3.22 -17.08 -15.66
CA THR A 174 -4.67 -17.19 -15.67
C THR A 174 -5.25 -16.17 -14.71
N PHE A 175 -6.41 -15.62 -15.05
CA PHE A 175 -7.16 -14.71 -14.21
C PHE A 175 -8.64 -15.09 -14.22
N ALA A 176 -9.38 -14.69 -13.19
CA ALA A 176 -10.81 -14.94 -13.09
C ALA A 176 -11.56 -13.60 -13.10
N THR A 177 -12.61 -13.52 -13.91
CA THR A 177 -13.53 -12.38 -13.92
C THR A 177 -14.82 -12.76 -13.20
N ALA A 178 -15.36 -11.81 -12.45
CA ALA A 178 -16.67 -11.91 -11.82
C ALA A 178 -17.68 -11.11 -12.64
N GLY A 179 -18.93 -11.59 -12.73
CA GLY A 179 -19.98 -10.91 -13.47
C GLY A 179 -21.30 -11.69 -13.38
N ALA A 180 -22.01 -11.81 -14.50
CA ALA A 180 -23.14 -12.73 -14.59
C ALA A 180 -22.72 -14.19 -14.35
N VAL A 181 -21.50 -14.53 -14.78
CA VAL A 181 -20.87 -15.83 -14.61
C VAL A 181 -19.43 -15.57 -14.15
N VAL A 182 -18.85 -16.50 -13.39
CA VAL A 182 -17.42 -16.46 -13.09
C VAL A 182 -16.68 -17.17 -14.21
N GLU A 183 -15.86 -16.44 -14.94
CA GLU A 183 -15.12 -16.97 -16.09
C GLU A 183 -13.62 -17.00 -15.76
N LEU A 184 -12.98 -18.11 -16.08
CA LEU A 184 -11.54 -18.28 -15.95
C LEU A 184 -10.89 -18.09 -17.32
N TRP A 185 -9.92 -17.20 -17.39
CA TRP A 185 -9.22 -16.80 -18.61
C TRP A 185 -7.75 -17.20 -18.52
N ASP A 186 -7.15 -17.42 -19.69
CA ASP A 186 -5.72 -17.67 -19.87
C ASP A 186 -5.18 -16.63 -20.85
N HIS A 187 -3.98 -16.11 -20.62
CA HIS A 187 -3.40 -15.05 -21.44
C HIS A 187 -3.22 -15.46 -22.91
N GLY A 188 -3.07 -16.76 -23.19
CA GLY A 188 -2.92 -17.30 -24.54
C GLY A 188 -4.22 -17.56 -25.30
N ARG A 189 -5.40 -17.30 -24.70
CA ARG A 189 -6.70 -17.65 -25.30
C ARG A 189 -7.63 -16.44 -25.36
N SER A 190 -8.31 -16.27 -26.48
CA SER A 190 -9.35 -15.25 -26.66
C SER A 190 -10.69 -15.63 -26.04
N GLU A 191 -10.88 -16.90 -25.68
CA GLU A 191 -12.10 -17.44 -25.08
C GLU A 191 -11.82 -17.92 -23.65
N PRO A 192 -12.84 -17.89 -22.76
CA PRO A 192 -12.67 -18.36 -21.39
C PRO A 192 -12.36 -19.87 -21.37
N VAL A 193 -11.39 -20.26 -20.55
CA VAL A 193 -10.97 -21.66 -20.32
C VAL A 193 -12.09 -22.47 -19.66
N GLY A 194 -12.84 -21.82 -18.76
CA GLY A 194 -13.96 -22.42 -18.06
C GLY A 194 -14.90 -21.36 -17.52
N SER A 195 -16.16 -21.73 -17.39
CA SER A 195 -17.20 -20.89 -16.79
C SER A 195 -17.81 -21.61 -15.60
N PHE A 196 -18.01 -20.88 -14.51
CA PHE A 196 -18.52 -21.41 -13.24
C PHE A 196 -19.77 -20.64 -12.86
N THR A 197 -20.86 -21.38 -12.67
CA THR A 197 -22.12 -20.87 -12.13
C THR A 197 -22.61 -21.79 -11.03
N TRP A 198 -23.15 -21.22 -9.96
CA TRP A 198 -23.88 -21.98 -8.95
C TRP A 198 -25.39 -21.90 -9.18
N GLY A 199 -25.86 -20.76 -9.71
CA GLY A 199 -27.26 -20.47 -10.02
C GLY A 199 -27.38 -19.29 -10.98
N SER A 200 -28.51 -18.59 -10.95
CA SER A 200 -28.79 -17.42 -11.80
C SER A 200 -28.27 -16.07 -11.26
N ASP A 201 -27.71 -16.07 -10.05
CA ASP A 201 -27.28 -14.85 -9.39
C ASP A 201 -25.91 -14.36 -9.90
N SER A 202 -25.76 -13.04 -10.01
CA SER A 202 -24.50 -12.43 -10.41
C SER A 202 -23.48 -12.41 -9.26
N VAL A 203 -22.22 -12.65 -9.59
CA VAL A 203 -21.10 -12.59 -8.65
C VAL A 203 -20.45 -11.21 -8.70
N VAL A 204 -20.32 -10.57 -7.54
CA VAL A 204 -19.80 -9.20 -7.43
C VAL A 204 -18.26 -9.15 -7.35
N SER A 205 -17.65 -10.11 -6.66
CA SER A 205 -16.21 -10.12 -6.41
C SER A 205 -15.66 -11.54 -6.44
N VAL A 206 -14.40 -11.67 -6.84
CA VAL A 206 -13.63 -12.92 -6.87
C VAL A 206 -12.24 -12.60 -6.34
N ARG A 207 -11.66 -13.53 -5.57
CA ARG A 207 -10.26 -13.50 -5.13
C ARG A 207 -9.68 -14.90 -5.15
N PHE A 208 -8.45 -15.02 -5.64
CA PHE A 208 -7.64 -16.22 -5.52
C PHE A 208 -6.98 -16.28 -4.15
N ASN A 209 -6.89 -17.48 -3.62
CA ASN A 209 -6.09 -17.75 -2.43
C ASN A 209 -4.60 -17.50 -2.74
N PRO A 210 -3.84 -16.79 -1.88
CA PRO A 210 -2.39 -16.62 -2.01
C PRO A 210 -1.61 -17.93 -2.09
#